data_AF-A0A2A4LWL0-F1
#
_entry.id   AF-A0A2A4LWL0-F1
#
_cell.length_a   1.000
_cell.length_b   1.000
_cell.length_c   1.000
_cell.angle_alpha   90.00
_cell.angle_beta   90.00
_cell.angle_gamma   90.00
#
_symmetry.space_group_name_H-M   'P 1'
#
loop_
_entity.id
_entity.type
_entity.pdbx_description
1 polymer ?
#
loop_
_entity_poly.entity_id
_entity_poly.type
_entity_poly.pdbx_seq_one_letter_code
_entity_poly.pdbx_strand_id
1 'polypeptide(L)'
;MLPAWPSELLDVLPDQYTTELSPQANAWWRAAADKLTVGKLVALDYGHGPDDWPAANQPDGTVRGYRGQKLVDDVLADPGEQDLTAHANFVLAKREGESAGLQTEQFTSQERFLNGTFAEMLKTAPALGQAVDVRQLQTLTHPAHMGRPFRVLVQSR
;
A
#
# COMPACT_ATOMS: atom_id res chain seq x y z
N MET A 1 -17.14 -11.34 0.34
CA MET A 1 -18.09 -10.77 -0.64
C MET A 1 -17.40 -9.62 -1.33
N LEU A 2 -17.52 -9.49 -2.65
CA LEU A 2 -17.11 -8.28 -3.37
C LEU A 2 -17.82 -7.07 -2.72
N PRO A 3 -17.17 -5.89 -2.62
CA PRO A 3 -17.90 -4.69 -2.27
C PRO A 3 -19.05 -4.50 -3.27
N ALA A 4 -20.20 -4.04 -2.78
CA ALA A 4 -21.26 -3.61 -3.69
C ALA A 4 -20.73 -2.39 -4.46
N TRP A 5 -20.45 -2.57 -5.75
CA TRP A 5 -19.97 -1.50 -6.61
C TRP A 5 -21.13 -0.54 -6.91
N PRO A 6 -20.95 0.78 -6.77
CA PRO A 6 -21.93 1.76 -7.23
C PRO A 6 -22.20 1.56 -8.73
N SER A 7 -23.46 1.71 -9.16
CA SER A 7 -23.83 1.57 -10.58
C SER A 7 -23.07 2.55 -11.47
N GLU A 8 -22.81 3.76 -10.98
CA GLU A 8 -22.08 4.82 -11.69
C GLU A 8 -20.64 4.39 -12.01
N LEU A 9 -20.10 3.45 -11.23
CA LEU A 9 -18.76 2.94 -11.42
C LEU A 9 -18.70 1.92 -12.58
N LEU A 10 -19.80 1.19 -12.82
CA LEU A 10 -19.94 0.30 -13.97
C LEU A 10 -20.01 1.06 -15.30
N ASP A 11 -20.46 2.31 -15.28
CA ASP A 11 -20.56 3.16 -16.49
C ASP A 11 -19.19 3.65 -16.98
N VAL A 12 -18.17 3.67 -16.12
CA VAL A 12 -16.83 4.22 -16.44
C VAL A 12 -15.74 3.17 -16.56
N LEU A 13 -15.97 1.96 -16.03
CA LEU A 13 -15.01 0.86 -16.18
C LEU A 13 -15.14 0.22 -17.57
N PRO A 14 -14.02 -0.11 -18.22
CA PRO A 14 -14.07 -0.76 -19.53
C PRO A 14 -14.61 -2.19 -19.43
N ASP A 15 -15.11 -2.70 -20.55
CA ASP A 15 -15.49 -4.11 -20.67
C ASP A 15 -14.33 -5.02 -20.26
N GLN A 16 -14.66 -6.13 -19.59
CA GLN A 16 -13.69 -7.11 -19.09
C GLN A 16 -12.71 -6.57 -18.03
N TYR A 17 -13.04 -5.48 -17.35
CA TYR A 17 -12.28 -4.99 -16.21
C TYR A 17 -12.01 -6.08 -15.17
N THR A 18 -10.75 -6.25 -14.78
CA THR A 18 -10.30 -7.17 -13.74
C THR A 18 -9.55 -6.43 -12.65
N THR A 19 -9.65 -6.93 -11.41
CA THR A 19 -8.95 -6.34 -10.27
C THR A 19 -8.82 -7.32 -9.10
N GLU A 20 -7.90 -7.04 -8.18
CA GLU A 20 -7.63 -7.83 -7.00
C GLU A 20 -8.36 -7.32 -5.74
N LEU A 21 -8.86 -8.23 -4.91
CA LEU A 21 -9.45 -7.91 -3.59
C LEU A 21 -8.54 -8.27 -2.41
N SER A 22 -7.52 -9.10 -2.62
CA SER A 22 -6.54 -9.53 -1.62
C SER A 22 -7.14 -9.95 -0.26
N PRO A 23 -8.09 -10.91 -0.21
CA PRO A 23 -8.81 -11.28 1.02
C PRO A 23 -7.89 -11.80 2.14
N GLN A 24 -6.76 -12.43 1.78
CA GLN A 24 -5.78 -12.91 2.76
C GLN A 24 -5.04 -11.75 3.45
N ALA A 25 -4.69 -10.69 2.72
CA ALA A 25 -4.07 -9.49 3.31
C ALA A 25 -5.04 -8.81 4.29
N ASN A 26 -6.31 -8.70 3.90
CA ASN A 26 -7.39 -8.17 4.75
C ASN A 26 -7.58 -9.02 6.03
N ALA A 27 -7.63 -10.35 5.88
CA ALA A 27 -7.74 -11.27 7.02
C ALA A 27 -6.53 -11.19 7.95
N TRP A 28 -5.32 -11.05 7.40
CA TRP A 28 -4.11 -10.87 8.19
C TRP A 28 -4.15 -9.56 9.00
N TRP A 29 -4.53 -8.46 8.35
CA TRP A 29 -4.61 -7.15 8.99
C TRP A 29 -5.63 -7.15 10.14
N ARG A 30 -6.81 -7.77 9.92
CA ARG A 30 -7.81 -7.99 10.96
C ARG A 30 -7.28 -8.85 12.11
N ALA A 31 -6.63 -9.96 11.81
CA ALA A 31 -6.08 -10.85 12.85
C ALA A 31 -5.00 -10.15 13.69
N ALA A 32 -4.20 -9.26 13.09
CA ALA A 32 -3.26 -8.41 13.80
C ALA A 32 -3.99 -7.37 14.67
N ALA A 33 -5.04 -6.75 14.12
CA ALA A 33 -5.87 -5.80 14.86
C ALA A 33 -6.46 -6.46 16.11
N ASP A 34 -7.16 -7.59 15.98
CA ASP A 34 -7.83 -8.30 17.07
C ASP A 34 -6.88 -8.66 18.24
N LYS A 35 -5.60 -8.88 17.96
CA LYS A 35 -4.58 -9.18 18.99
C LYS A 35 -3.97 -7.93 19.64
N LEU A 36 -4.02 -6.78 18.98
CA LEU A 36 -3.44 -5.54 19.49
C LEU A 36 -4.28 -5.02 20.66
N THR A 37 -3.71 -4.99 21.87
CA THR A 37 -4.38 -4.44 23.06
C THR A 37 -4.04 -2.97 23.29
N VAL A 38 -2.78 -2.58 23.06
CA VAL A 38 -2.28 -1.19 23.11
C VAL A 38 -1.17 -1.08 22.07
N GLY A 39 -1.16 0.01 21.30
CA GLY A 39 -0.08 0.32 20.35
C GLY A 39 -0.60 0.70 18.97
N LYS A 40 0.23 0.45 17.94
CA LYS A 40 -0.08 0.80 16.55
C LYS A 40 0.24 -0.36 15.61
N LEU A 41 -0.57 -0.52 14.57
CA LEU A 41 -0.22 -1.23 13.35
C LEU A 41 0.21 -0.22 12.30
N VAL A 42 1.30 -0.52 11.61
CA VAL A 42 1.83 0.31 10.53
C VAL A 42 2.10 -0.58 9.33
N ALA A 43 1.45 -0.28 8.21
CA ALA A 43 1.74 -0.91 6.92
C ALA A 43 2.44 0.11 6.02
N LEU A 44 3.49 -0.35 5.34
CA LEU A 44 4.18 0.36 4.27
C LEU A 44 4.24 -0.57 3.07
N ASP A 45 3.59 -0.20 1.98
CA ASP A 45 3.59 -1.00 0.75
C ASP A 45 3.18 -0.14 -0.44
N TYR A 46 3.43 -0.63 -1.65
CA TYR A 46 2.96 0.02 -2.87
C TYR A 46 1.55 -0.44 -3.21
N GLY A 47 0.70 0.52 -3.55
CA GLY A 47 -0.67 0.21 -3.93
C GLY A 47 -1.66 1.35 -3.81
N HIS A 48 -2.92 0.98 -3.69
CA HIS A 48 -4.04 1.88 -3.94
C HIS A 48 -4.50 2.60 -2.67
N GLY A 49 -4.75 3.90 -2.81
CA GLY A 49 -5.63 4.65 -1.92
C GLY A 49 -7.08 4.71 -2.41
N PRO A 50 -7.94 5.47 -1.71
CA PRO A 50 -9.35 5.66 -2.04
C PRO A 50 -9.63 6.11 -3.47
N ASP A 51 -8.74 6.95 -4.02
CA ASP A 51 -8.91 7.52 -5.37
C ASP A 51 -8.23 6.69 -6.46
N ASP A 52 -7.50 5.63 -6.07
CA ASP A 52 -6.65 4.84 -6.97
C ASP A 52 -7.29 3.49 -7.35
N TRP A 53 -8.39 3.08 -6.70
CA TRP A 53 -9.04 1.78 -6.91
C TRP A 53 -10.53 1.81 -6.62
N PRO A 54 -11.37 1.28 -7.53
CA PRO A 54 -11.05 0.79 -8.88
C PRO A 54 -10.84 1.95 -9.86
N ALA A 55 -10.06 1.74 -10.91
CA ALA A 55 -9.68 2.81 -11.83
C ALA A 55 -9.65 2.32 -13.29
N ALA A 56 -10.30 3.06 -14.18
CA ALA A 56 -10.41 2.73 -15.61
C ALA A 56 -9.05 2.70 -16.35
N ASN A 57 -8.02 3.34 -15.80
CA ASN A 57 -6.66 3.34 -16.34
C ASN A 57 -5.83 2.10 -15.94
N GLN A 58 -6.39 1.17 -15.17
CA GLN A 58 -5.80 -0.12 -14.79
C GLN A 58 -6.80 -1.25 -15.05
N PRO A 59 -7.13 -1.53 -16.33
CA PRO A 59 -8.20 -2.47 -16.69
C PRO A 59 -7.88 -3.93 -16.37
N ASP A 60 -6.59 -4.28 -16.33
CA ASP A 60 -6.11 -5.66 -16.16
C ASP A 60 -5.66 -5.95 -14.71
N GLY A 61 -6.05 -5.09 -13.77
CA GLY A 61 -5.60 -5.19 -12.38
C GLY A 61 -4.13 -4.84 -12.23
N THR A 62 -3.48 -5.44 -11.23
CA THR A 62 -2.11 -5.07 -10.80
C THR A 62 -1.19 -6.23 -10.52
N VAL A 63 -1.69 -7.46 -10.68
CA VAL A 63 -0.90 -8.69 -10.62
C VAL A 63 0.25 -8.63 -11.62
N ARG A 64 1.46 -8.91 -11.16
CA ARG A 64 2.65 -8.95 -12.00
C ARG A 64 3.68 -9.96 -11.51
N GLY A 65 4.52 -10.43 -12.42
CA GLY A 65 5.65 -11.31 -12.13
C GLY A 65 6.96 -10.53 -12.07
N TYR A 66 7.89 -10.97 -11.22
CA TYR A 66 9.27 -10.52 -11.23
C TYR A 66 10.24 -11.69 -11.27
N ARG A 67 11.24 -11.58 -12.14
CA ARG A 67 12.35 -12.56 -12.24
C ARG A 67 13.66 -11.84 -12.48
N GLY A 68 14.66 -12.09 -11.63
CA GLY A 68 15.97 -11.44 -11.75
C GLY A 68 15.89 -9.91 -11.79
N GLN A 69 15.02 -9.31 -10.97
CA GLN A 69 14.74 -7.87 -10.90
C GLN A 69 14.11 -7.25 -12.16
N LYS A 70 13.50 -8.07 -13.02
CA LYS A 70 12.79 -7.62 -14.22
C LYS A 70 11.33 -8.01 -14.15
N LEU A 71 10.47 -7.14 -14.68
CA LEU A 71 9.05 -7.39 -14.84
C LEU A 71 8.84 -8.54 -15.84
N VAL A 72 7.88 -9.40 -15.55
CA VAL A 72 7.42 -10.49 -16.41
C VAL A 72 5.91 -10.38 -16.54
N ASP A 73 5.42 -10.34 -17.78
CA ASP A 73 3.99 -10.20 -18.08
C ASP A 73 3.23 -11.51 -17.88
N ASP A 74 3.83 -12.65 -18.26
CA ASP A 74 3.22 -13.96 -18.05
C ASP A 74 3.48 -14.47 -16.63
N VAL A 75 2.45 -14.31 -15.78
CA VAL A 75 2.51 -14.72 -14.38
C VAL A 75 2.47 -16.24 -14.17
N LEU A 76 2.22 -17.02 -15.22
CA LEU A 76 2.15 -18.49 -15.18
C LEU A 76 3.35 -19.17 -15.83
N ALA A 77 4.26 -18.41 -16.45
CA ALA A 77 5.35 -18.96 -17.26
C ALA A 77 6.29 -19.90 -16.50
N ASP A 78 6.68 -19.56 -15.27
CA ASP A 78 7.68 -20.33 -14.52
C ASP A 78 7.34 -20.44 -13.02
N PRO A 79 6.39 -21.32 -12.64
CA PRO A 79 5.95 -21.48 -11.25
C PRO A 79 7.11 -21.84 -10.30
N GLY A 80 7.24 -21.07 -9.21
CA GLY A 80 8.31 -21.23 -8.23
C GLY A 80 9.60 -20.45 -8.53
N GLU A 81 9.77 -19.99 -9.78
CA GLU A 81 10.98 -19.27 -10.24
C GLU A 81 10.73 -17.77 -10.46
N GLN A 82 9.52 -17.29 -10.16
CA GLN A 82 9.16 -15.87 -10.22
C GLN A 82 8.40 -15.45 -8.96
N ASP A 83 8.67 -14.22 -8.52
CA ASP A 83 7.89 -13.56 -7.48
C ASP A 83 6.60 -13.02 -8.11
N LEU A 84 5.47 -13.22 -7.44
CA LEU A 84 4.16 -12.76 -7.88
C LEU A 84 3.62 -11.76 -6.87
N THR A 85 3.34 -10.54 -7.34
CA THR A 85 2.85 -9.47 -6.48
C THR A 85 1.66 -8.77 -7.10
N ALA A 86 0.86 -8.12 -6.25
CA ALA A 86 -0.21 -7.20 -6.64
C ALA A 86 -0.15 -5.98 -5.73
N HIS A 87 -0.77 -4.88 -6.14
CA HIS A 87 -0.87 -3.69 -5.29
C HIS A 87 -1.63 -3.99 -3.99
N ALA A 88 -1.12 -3.47 -2.89
CA ALA A 88 -1.85 -3.49 -1.63
C ALA A 88 -3.11 -2.62 -1.74
N ASN A 89 -4.26 -3.16 -1.32
CA ASN A 89 -5.51 -2.41 -1.26
C ASN A 89 -5.70 -1.83 0.14
N PHE A 90 -5.18 -0.62 0.36
CA PHE A 90 -5.25 0.03 1.67
C PHE A 90 -6.66 0.46 2.05
N VAL A 91 -7.57 0.63 1.09
CA VAL A 91 -8.98 0.94 1.37
C VAL A 91 -9.62 -0.23 2.12
N LEU A 92 -9.40 -1.46 1.64
CA LEU A 92 -9.93 -2.66 2.30
C LEU A 92 -9.22 -2.94 3.62
N ALA A 93 -7.89 -2.87 3.67
CA ALA A 93 -7.13 -3.11 4.90
C ALA A 93 -7.53 -2.10 6.01
N LYS A 94 -7.62 -0.81 5.67
CA LYS A 94 -8.09 0.24 6.58
C LYS A 94 -9.46 -0.10 7.15
N ARG A 95 -10.42 -0.47 6.29
CA ARG A 95 -11.79 -0.83 6.69
C ARG A 95 -11.82 -2.04 7.62
N GLU A 96 -11.02 -3.07 7.36
CA GLU A 96 -10.93 -4.23 8.24
C GLU A 96 -10.41 -3.85 9.62
N GLY A 97 -9.35 -3.05 9.70
CA GLY A 97 -8.81 -2.57 10.98
C GLY A 97 -9.82 -1.73 11.76
N GLU A 98 -10.53 -0.82 11.08
CA GLU A 98 -11.60 -0.01 11.71
C GLU A 98 -12.77 -0.88 12.20
N SER A 99 -13.16 -1.90 11.43
CA SER A 99 -14.21 -2.84 11.82
C SER A 99 -13.83 -3.71 13.03
N ALA A 100 -12.53 -3.93 13.23
CA ALA A 100 -11.96 -4.60 14.39
C ALA A 100 -11.76 -3.66 15.58
N GLY A 101 -12.14 -2.37 15.47
CA GLY A 101 -12.06 -1.38 16.53
C GLY A 101 -10.71 -0.64 16.61
N LEU A 102 -9.90 -0.64 15.56
CA LEU A 102 -8.76 0.29 15.47
C LEU A 102 -9.23 1.67 14.99
N GLN A 103 -8.46 2.70 15.32
CA GLN A 103 -8.65 4.06 14.81
C GLN A 103 -7.58 4.37 13.76
N THR A 104 -7.97 4.88 12.59
CA THR A 104 -6.99 5.37 11.60
C THR A 104 -6.45 6.72 12.01
N GLU A 105 -5.16 6.75 12.32
CA GLU A 105 -4.45 8.00 12.63
C GLU A 105 -3.93 8.68 11.37
N GLN A 106 -3.44 7.87 10.43
CA GLN A 106 -2.83 8.40 9.22
C GLN A 106 -2.99 7.42 8.05
N PHE A 107 -3.40 7.94 6.91
CA PHE A 107 -3.24 7.30 5.62
C PHE A 107 -2.63 8.32 4.66
N THR A 108 -1.40 8.07 4.22
CA THR A 108 -0.64 9.05 3.43
C THR A 108 0.32 8.34 2.48
N SER A 109 0.92 9.09 1.56
CA SER A 109 2.05 8.61 0.76
C SER A 109 3.35 8.51 1.57
N GLN A 110 4.26 7.64 1.14
CA GLN A 110 5.52 7.37 1.83
C GLN A 110 6.38 8.63 1.97
N GLU A 111 6.45 9.49 0.94
CA GLU A 111 7.26 10.70 1.02
C GLU A 111 6.79 11.64 2.13
N ARG A 112 5.47 11.78 2.28
CA ARG A 112 4.89 12.65 3.31
C ARG A 112 5.14 12.08 4.71
N PHE A 113 4.97 10.76 4.86
CA PHE A 113 5.23 10.09 6.13
C PHE A 113 6.70 10.25 6.54
N LEU A 114 7.63 9.85 5.66
CA LEU A 114 9.07 9.90 5.95
C LEU A 114 9.58 11.32 6.18
N ASN A 115 9.14 12.30 5.39
CA ASN A 115 9.56 13.69 5.59
C ASN A 115 9.09 14.24 6.95
N GLY A 116 7.85 13.93 7.35
CA GLY A 116 7.33 14.32 8.67
C GLY A 116 8.11 13.67 9.81
N THR A 117 8.29 12.34 9.76
CA THR A 117 9.03 11.59 10.77
C THR A 117 10.49 12.05 10.85
N PHE A 118 11.15 12.30 9.72
CA PHE A 118 12.52 12.76 9.66
C PHE A 118 12.67 14.18 10.25
N ALA A 119 11.74 15.09 9.93
CA ALA A 119 11.75 16.43 10.51
C ALA A 119 11.61 16.40 12.03
N GLU A 120 10.72 15.57 12.59
CA GLU A 120 10.60 15.40 14.05
C GLU A 120 11.85 14.78 14.67
N MET A 121 12.42 13.75 14.02
CA MET A 121 13.65 13.09 14.49
C MET A 121 14.82 14.07 14.59
N LEU A 122 15.00 14.94 13.60
CA LEU A 122 16.07 15.94 13.59
C LEU A 122 15.93 17.00 14.69
N LYS A 123 14.71 17.30 15.16
CA LYS A 123 14.53 18.20 16.31
C LYS A 123 15.10 17.60 17.59
N THR A 124 14.96 16.28 17.76
CA THR A 124 15.43 15.56 18.96
C THR A 124 16.88 15.08 18.86
N ALA A 125 17.35 14.79 17.65
CA ALA A 125 18.67 14.23 17.41
C ALA A 125 19.29 14.79 16.10
N PRO A 126 19.75 16.06 16.11
CA PRO A 126 20.25 16.73 14.90
C PRO A 126 21.43 16.01 14.23
N ALA A 127 22.25 15.30 15.01
CA ALA A 127 23.42 14.55 14.51
C ALA A 127 23.03 13.43 13.52
N LEU A 128 21.82 12.88 13.60
CA LEU A 128 21.34 11.87 12.64
C LEU A 128 21.27 12.42 11.22
N GLY A 129 21.04 13.72 11.05
CA GLY A 129 21.02 14.35 9.74
C GLY A 129 22.34 14.22 8.97
N GLN A 130 23.47 14.09 9.69
CA GLN A 130 24.78 13.91 9.08
C GLN A 130 25.07 12.44 8.71
N ALA A 131 24.35 11.49 9.29
CA ALA A 131 24.50 10.06 9.02
C ALA A 131 23.60 9.58 7.86
N VAL A 132 22.64 10.40 7.43
CA VAL A 132 21.69 10.04 6.38
C VAL A 132 22.31 10.21 5.00
N ASP A 133 22.31 9.14 4.21
CA ASP A 133 22.64 9.22 2.80
C ASP A 133 21.50 9.92 2.03
N VAL A 134 21.79 11.12 1.53
CA VAL A 134 20.84 11.95 0.77
C VAL A 134 20.29 11.21 -0.45
N ARG A 135 21.07 10.35 -1.12
CA ARG A 135 20.62 9.61 -2.31
C ARG A 135 19.60 8.53 -1.94
N GLN A 136 19.81 7.86 -0.81
CA GLN A 136 18.85 6.89 -0.30
C GLN A 136 17.55 7.57 0.12
N LEU A 137 17.66 8.71 0.82
CA LEU A 137 16.50 9.51 1.18
C LEU A 137 15.72 9.98 -0.06
N GLN A 138 16.41 10.44 -1.10
CA GLN A 138 15.80 10.79 -2.39
C GLN A 138 15.09 9.59 -3.03
N THR A 139 15.69 8.40 -3.01
CA THR A 139 15.03 7.19 -3.55
C THR A 139 13.71 6.89 -2.82
N LEU A 140 13.70 7.03 -1.49
CA LEU A 140 12.54 6.77 -0.63
C LEU A 140 11.46 7.85 -0.73
N THR A 141 11.82 9.10 -1.00
CA THR A 141 10.90 10.25 -0.90
C THR A 141 10.56 10.90 -2.24
N HIS A 142 11.33 10.63 -3.30
CA HIS A 142 11.06 11.26 -4.59
C HIS A 142 9.75 10.69 -5.19
N PRO A 143 8.81 11.55 -5.65
CA PRO A 143 7.52 11.11 -6.18
C PRO A 143 7.58 10.12 -7.33
N ALA A 144 8.62 10.21 -8.18
CA ALA A 144 8.81 9.32 -9.32
C ALA A 144 9.55 8.00 -8.98
N HIS A 145 9.99 7.84 -7.72
CA HIS A 145 10.60 6.61 -7.22
C HIS A 145 9.64 5.95 -6.24
N MET A 146 10.03 5.75 -4.98
CA MET A 146 9.17 5.08 -4.01
C MET A 146 8.19 6.03 -3.30
N GLY A 147 8.35 7.35 -3.44
CA GLY A 147 7.56 8.32 -2.66
C GLY A 147 6.05 8.14 -2.86
N ARG A 148 5.55 8.44 -4.07
CA ARG A 148 4.10 8.37 -4.34
C ARG A 148 3.56 6.96 -4.47
N PRO A 149 4.23 6.00 -5.14
CA PRO A 149 3.68 4.65 -5.30
C PRO A 149 3.48 3.92 -3.99
N PHE A 150 4.33 4.18 -2.98
CA PHE A 150 4.17 3.61 -1.65
C PHE A 150 3.23 4.44 -0.79
N ARG A 151 2.43 3.74 0.00
CA ARG A 151 1.49 4.31 0.97
C ARG A 151 1.85 3.82 2.36
N VAL A 152 1.43 4.61 3.35
CA VAL A 152 1.56 4.30 4.76
C VAL A 152 0.19 4.37 5.40
N LEU A 153 -0.22 3.27 6.03
CA LEU A 153 -1.41 3.19 6.87
C LEU A 153 -0.97 3.00 8.33
N VAL A 154 -1.40 3.93 9.18
CA VAL A 154 -1.20 3.87 10.63
C VAL A 154 -2.57 3.76 11.31
N GLN A 155 -2.75 2.69 12.08
CA GLN A 155 -3.93 2.50 12.91
C GLN A 155 -3.53 2.18 14.35
N SER A 156 -4.29 2.66 15.32
CA SER A 156 -4.03 2.46 16.74
C SER A 156 -5.20 1.82 17.47
N ARG A 157 -4.86 1.24 18.62
CA ARG A 157 -5.81 0.75 19.61
C ARG A 157 -5.87 1.71 20.79
#